data_AF-A0A920NJG6-F1
#
_entry.id   AF-A0A920NJG6-F1
#
_cell.length_a   1.000
_cell.length_b   1.000
_cell.length_c   1.000
_cell.angle_alpha   90.00
_cell.angle_beta   90.00
_cell.angle_gamma   90.00
#
_symmetry.space_group_name_H-M   'P 1'
#
loop_
_entity.id
_entity.type
_entity.pdbx_description
1 polymer ?
#
loop_
_entity_poly.entity_id
_entity_poly.type
_entity_poly.pdbx_seq_one_letter_code
_entity_poly.pdbx_strand_id
1 'polypeptide(L)'
;MHWAIEKEDRTDSDPTGVDGFVKRMEGELRGDGPPMEGFHFLNSPMDMLTFTREIEDEIRSREQGADLYVGFQTAEKMIIEGKRYQKIVEAGAKVVAFGQGVPPETVIPSDMQWVTLDRSTTALANQWYLISTSPTPIGFVAWETSAEDRFAKGGLSEPGKMFKGFATNDTRVINAIVSHLEDLNQQNRSLESARIALKTQLKTPIKKIMTLTGKIRISSYETFKKPGSRTCKC
;
A
#
# COMPACT_ATOMS: atom_id res chain seq x y z
N MET A 1 -6.94 11.28 4.06
CA MET A 1 -6.74 10.85 2.67
C MET A 1 -7.15 9.41 2.42
N HIS A 2 -7.94 9.22 1.36
CA HIS A 2 -8.19 7.92 0.77
C HIS A 2 -7.18 7.68 -0.37
N TRP A 3 -6.41 6.59 -0.27
CA TRP A 3 -5.24 6.30 -1.12
C TRP A 3 -5.57 5.46 -2.35
N ALA A 4 -6.58 5.90 -3.10
CA ALA A 4 -6.96 5.32 -4.37
C ALA A 4 -7.41 6.43 -5.34
N ILE A 5 -7.29 6.19 -6.64
CA ILE A 5 -7.88 7.07 -7.66
C ILE A 5 -9.41 7.01 -7.55
N GLU A 6 -10.02 8.16 -7.30
CA GLU A 6 -11.47 8.34 -7.19
C GLU A 6 -12.09 8.75 -8.53
N LYS A 7 -13.42 8.81 -8.58
CA LYS A 7 -14.13 9.24 -9.79
C LYS A 7 -13.86 10.72 -10.05
N GLU A 8 -13.80 11.50 -8.99
CA GLU A 8 -13.57 12.94 -8.96
C GLU A 8 -12.15 13.31 -9.39
N ASP A 9 -11.21 12.37 -9.28
CA ASP A 9 -9.84 12.55 -9.77
C ASP A 9 -9.76 12.51 -11.30
N ARG A 10 -10.79 11.98 -11.99
CA ARG A 10 -10.82 11.83 -13.45
C ARG A 10 -11.50 13.01 -14.12
N THR A 11 -10.84 13.57 -15.12
CA THR A 11 -11.37 14.66 -15.94
C THR A 11 -11.28 14.32 -17.43
N ASP A 12 -11.93 15.11 -18.27
CA ASP A 12 -11.82 14.94 -19.74
C ASP A 12 -10.37 15.10 -20.23
N SER A 13 -9.57 15.93 -19.54
CA SER A 13 -8.15 16.14 -19.85
C SER A 13 -7.21 15.10 -19.23
N ASP A 14 -7.61 14.46 -18.13
CA ASP A 14 -6.90 13.35 -17.49
C ASP A 14 -7.86 12.21 -17.15
N PRO A 15 -8.21 11.36 -18.14
CA PRO A 15 -9.12 10.25 -17.91
C PRO A 15 -8.52 9.17 -17.00
N THR A 16 -7.20 9.17 -16.80
CA THR A 16 -6.50 8.22 -15.92
C THR A 16 -6.76 8.49 -14.43
N GLY A 17 -6.94 9.76 -14.08
CA GLY A 17 -7.14 10.24 -12.72
C GLY A 17 -5.87 10.37 -11.87
N VAL A 18 -4.68 10.18 -12.45
CA VAL A 18 -3.43 10.30 -11.70
C VAL A 18 -3.13 11.76 -11.33
N ASP A 19 -3.38 12.72 -12.22
CA ASP A 19 -3.15 14.14 -11.90
C ASP A 19 -4.18 14.64 -10.89
N GLY A 20 -5.43 14.18 -11.00
CA GLY A 20 -6.46 14.48 -10.01
C GLY A 20 -6.10 13.93 -8.63
N PHE A 21 -5.61 12.70 -8.56
CA PHE A 21 -5.11 12.09 -7.33
C PHE A 21 -3.98 12.93 -6.71
N VAL A 22 -2.98 13.35 -7.52
CA VAL A 22 -1.87 14.17 -7.02
C VAL A 22 -2.35 15.54 -6.54
N LYS A 23 -3.29 16.18 -7.23
CA LYS A 23 -3.89 17.45 -6.79
C LYS A 23 -4.65 17.31 -5.48
N ARG A 24 -5.42 16.23 -5.32
CA ARG A 24 -6.14 15.94 -4.08
C ARG A 24 -5.17 15.65 -2.93
N MET A 25 -4.14 14.86 -3.20
CA MET A 25 -3.05 14.58 -2.26
C MET A 25 -2.39 15.89 -1.79
N GLU A 26 -2.02 16.77 -2.72
CA GLU A 26 -1.45 18.07 -2.38
C GLU A 26 -2.41 18.88 -1.51
N GLY A 27 -3.69 18.98 -1.90
CA GLY A 27 -4.70 19.71 -1.14
C GLY A 27 -4.89 19.21 0.29
N GLU A 28 -4.90 17.88 0.49
CA GLU A 28 -5.09 17.26 1.80
C GLU A 28 -3.84 17.32 2.68
N LEU A 29 -2.65 17.11 2.11
CA LEU A 29 -1.41 16.99 2.86
C LEU A 29 -0.70 18.33 3.08
N ARG A 30 -0.97 19.35 2.24
CA ARG A 30 -0.39 20.68 2.37
C ARG A 30 -0.97 21.45 3.56
N GLY A 31 -2.29 21.36 3.76
CA GLY A 31 -3.02 22.28 4.65
C GLY A 31 -2.75 23.73 4.28
N ASP A 32 -2.41 24.55 5.28
CA ASP A 32 -2.01 25.97 5.12
C ASP A 32 -0.50 26.15 4.84
N GLY A 33 0.24 25.05 4.65
CA GLY A 33 1.68 25.08 4.38
C GLY A 33 2.05 25.54 2.96
N PRO A 34 3.36 25.71 2.68
CA PRO A 34 3.82 26.04 1.33
C PRO A 34 3.49 24.92 0.33
N PRO A 35 3.44 25.23 -0.98
CA PRO A 35 3.29 24.24 -2.04
C PRO A 35 4.22 23.04 -1.85
N MET A 36 3.79 21.89 -2.36
CA MET A 36 4.65 20.73 -2.38
C MET A 36 5.69 20.85 -3.49
N GLU A 37 6.92 20.44 -3.20
CA GLU A 37 8.06 20.58 -4.10
C GLU A 37 8.71 19.23 -4.39
N GLY A 38 9.70 19.20 -5.27
CA GLY A 38 10.47 17.99 -5.54
C GLY A 38 9.75 16.92 -6.36
N PHE A 39 8.62 17.25 -6.98
CA PHE A 39 7.89 16.32 -7.84
C PHE A 39 8.51 16.21 -9.24
N HIS A 40 8.69 14.97 -9.69
CA HIS A 40 9.04 14.63 -11.06
C HIS A 40 7.94 13.74 -11.65
N PHE A 41 7.13 14.29 -12.55
CA PHE A 41 6.05 13.53 -13.20
C PHE A 41 6.59 12.63 -14.31
N LEU A 42 6.18 11.37 -14.29
CA LEU A 42 6.68 10.31 -15.16
C LEU A 42 5.54 9.73 -15.99
N ASN A 43 5.74 9.63 -17.31
CA ASN A 43 4.77 9.06 -18.26
C ASN A 43 5.37 7.96 -19.16
N SER A 44 6.66 7.68 -19.01
CA SER A 44 7.41 6.68 -19.78
C SER A 44 7.71 5.47 -18.90
N PRO A 45 7.28 4.24 -19.26
CA PRO A 45 7.62 3.04 -18.51
C PRO A 45 9.13 2.80 -18.38
N MET A 46 9.92 3.25 -19.36
CA MET A 46 11.38 3.14 -19.33
C MET A 46 12.01 4.13 -18.35
N ASP A 47 11.48 5.35 -18.26
CA ASP A 47 11.97 6.37 -17.32
C ASP A 47 11.64 5.93 -15.89
N MET A 48 10.43 5.40 -15.67
CA MET A 48 10.02 4.81 -14.40
C MET A 48 10.89 3.61 -14.00
N LEU A 49 11.26 2.76 -14.97
CA LEU A 49 12.17 1.65 -14.71
C LEU A 49 13.56 2.14 -14.32
N THR A 50 14.06 3.15 -15.02
CA THR A 50 15.35 3.78 -14.70
C THR A 50 15.33 4.34 -13.29
N PHE A 51 14.31 5.11 -12.94
CA PHE A 51 14.13 5.66 -11.59
C PHE A 51 14.02 4.57 -10.51
N THR A 52 13.32 3.47 -10.82
CA THR A 52 13.27 2.30 -9.94
C THR A 52 14.66 1.72 -9.71
N ARG A 53 15.48 1.58 -10.76
CA ARG A 53 16.84 1.03 -10.63
C ARG A 53 17.74 1.97 -9.84
N GLU A 54 17.61 3.29 -10.04
CA GLU A 54 18.34 4.30 -9.27
C GLU A 54 18.02 4.22 -7.77
N ILE A 55 16.74 4.11 -7.39
CA ILE A 55 16.36 3.91 -5.98
C ILE A 55 16.93 2.59 -5.45
N GLU A 56 16.78 1.49 -6.17
CA GLU A 56 17.28 0.18 -5.71
C GLU A 56 18.81 0.17 -5.51
N ASP A 57 19.55 0.81 -6.41
CA ASP A 57 21.00 0.93 -6.31
C ASP A 57 21.44 1.85 -5.17
N GLU A 58 20.75 2.98 -4.98
CA GLU A 58 20.94 3.87 -3.84
C GLU A 58 20.76 3.09 -2.54
N ILE A 59 19.63 2.41 -2.35
CA ILE A 59 19.32 1.61 -1.15
C ILE A 59 20.37 0.53 -0.91
N ARG A 60 20.78 -0.19 -1.96
CA ARG A 60 21.77 -1.27 -1.89
C ARG A 60 23.17 -0.78 -1.53
N SER A 61 23.52 0.46 -1.87
CA SER A 61 24.86 1.02 -1.65
C SER A 61 25.09 1.54 -0.22
N ARG A 62 24.05 1.62 0.61
CA ARG A 62 24.11 2.26 1.93
C ARG A 62 24.41 1.23 3.03
N GLU A 63 25.44 1.52 3.83
CA GLU A 63 25.83 0.69 4.99
C GLU A 63 24.84 0.82 6.16
N GLN A 64 24.10 1.92 6.22
CA GLN A 64 23.07 2.16 7.23
C GLN A 64 21.78 1.48 6.74
N GLY A 65 21.31 0.47 7.48
CA GLY A 65 20.12 -0.31 7.12
C GLY A 65 18.94 0.57 6.72
N ALA A 66 18.62 0.54 5.43
CA ALA A 66 17.56 1.33 4.83
C ALA A 66 16.19 0.68 5.05
N ASP A 67 15.13 1.47 4.98
CA ASP A 67 13.77 0.98 4.86
C ASP A 67 13.31 1.07 3.40
N LEU A 68 12.59 0.05 2.93
CA LEU A 68 12.03 0.06 1.59
C LEU A 68 10.63 -0.54 1.60
N TYR A 69 9.65 0.28 1.25
CA TYR A 69 8.30 -0.13 0.95
C TYR A 69 8.16 -0.27 -0.56
N VAL A 70 7.78 -1.46 -1.03
CA VAL A 70 7.73 -1.77 -2.47
C VAL A 70 6.38 -2.35 -2.88
N GLY A 71 5.83 -1.85 -3.98
CA GLY A 71 4.63 -2.38 -4.63
C GLY A 71 4.98 -3.20 -5.85
N PHE A 72 4.67 -4.50 -5.82
CA PHE A 72 4.90 -5.41 -6.96
C PHE A 72 3.67 -5.59 -7.85
N GLN A 73 2.51 -5.07 -7.45
CA GLN A 73 1.19 -5.37 -8.01
C GLN A 73 0.74 -6.84 -7.80
N THR A 74 1.59 -7.83 -8.11
CA THR A 74 1.29 -9.27 -7.90
C THR A 74 2.50 -10.07 -7.40
N ALA A 75 2.21 -11.24 -6.82
CA ALA A 75 3.21 -12.21 -6.38
C ALA A 75 4.07 -12.73 -7.55
N GLU A 76 3.50 -12.92 -8.74
CA GLU A 76 4.25 -13.37 -9.92
C GLU A 76 5.35 -12.37 -10.32
N LYS A 77 5.07 -11.07 -10.19
CA LYS A 77 6.08 -10.02 -10.43
C LYS A 77 7.19 -10.04 -9.38
N MET A 78 6.85 -10.28 -8.12
CA MET A 78 7.84 -10.47 -7.06
C MET A 78 8.74 -11.68 -7.35
N ILE A 79 8.18 -12.79 -7.84
CA ILE A 79 8.97 -13.99 -8.17
C ILE A 79 10.03 -13.71 -9.24
N ILE A 80 9.68 -12.90 -10.24
CA ILE A 80 10.61 -12.49 -11.31
C ILE A 80 11.77 -11.65 -10.74
N GLU A 81 11.49 -10.77 -9.78
CA GLU A 81 12.47 -9.85 -9.18
C GLU A 81 13.13 -10.40 -7.90
N GLY A 82 12.79 -11.62 -7.45
CA GLY A 82 13.19 -12.15 -6.15
C GLY A 82 14.71 -12.13 -5.91
N LYS A 83 15.52 -12.48 -6.92
CA LYS A 83 16.99 -12.40 -6.82
C LYS A 83 17.52 -10.99 -6.60
N ARG A 84 16.82 -9.97 -7.09
CA ARG A 84 17.21 -8.58 -6.91
C ARG A 84 16.93 -8.13 -5.48
N TYR A 85 15.73 -8.44 -4.99
CA TYR A 85 15.33 -8.07 -3.62
C TYR A 85 16.09 -8.88 -2.57
N GLN A 86 16.53 -10.09 -2.89
CA GLN A 86 17.50 -10.83 -2.08
C GLN A 86 18.79 -10.02 -1.85
N LYS A 87 19.36 -9.41 -2.90
CA LYS A 87 20.58 -8.58 -2.77
C LYS A 87 20.35 -7.30 -1.97
N ILE A 88 19.16 -6.70 -2.07
CA ILE A 88 18.78 -5.51 -1.31
C ILE A 88 18.71 -5.86 0.18
N VAL A 89 18.09 -6.98 0.52
CA VAL A 89 18.01 -7.48 1.90
C VAL A 89 19.38 -7.89 2.45
N GLU A 90 20.21 -8.58 1.65
CA GLU A 90 21.59 -8.94 2.03
C GLU A 90 22.48 -7.72 2.28
N ALA A 91 22.16 -6.57 1.68
CA ALA A 91 22.83 -5.30 1.98
C ALA A 91 22.34 -4.65 3.30
N GLY A 92 21.40 -5.29 4.01
CA GLY A 92 20.91 -4.84 5.32
C GLY A 92 19.63 -4.00 5.26
N ALA A 93 18.99 -3.87 4.10
CA ALA A 93 17.73 -3.14 3.98
C ALA A 93 16.55 -3.96 4.53
N LYS A 94 15.65 -3.29 5.25
CA LYS A 94 14.37 -3.84 5.70
C LYS A 94 13.31 -3.59 4.65
N VAL A 95 12.79 -4.65 4.05
CA VAL A 95 11.84 -4.54 2.94
C VAL A 95 10.44 -4.95 3.38
N VAL A 96 9.44 -4.10 3.12
CA VAL A 96 8.02 -4.44 3.22
C VAL A 96 7.41 -4.36 1.82
N ALA A 97 6.99 -5.51 1.32
CA ALA A 97 6.50 -5.67 -0.04
C ALA A 97 5.01 -5.95 -0.08
N PHE A 98 4.35 -5.39 -1.08
CA PHE A 98 2.90 -5.43 -1.22
C PHE A 98 2.52 -5.95 -2.60
N GLY A 99 1.49 -6.80 -2.64
CA GLY A 99 0.96 -7.29 -3.90
C GLY A 99 -0.19 -8.27 -3.76
N GLN A 100 -0.87 -8.51 -4.87
CA GLN A 100 -1.92 -9.51 -4.98
C GLN A 100 -1.31 -10.93 -4.97
N GLY A 101 -1.91 -11.84 -4.22
CA GLY A 101 -1.48 -13.24 -4.14
C GLY A 101 -0.42 -13.49 -3.06
N VAL A 102 0.07 -14.73 -3.03
CA VAL A 102 1.05 -15.19 -2.05
C VAL A 102 2.20 -15.84 -2.82
N PRO A 103 3.41 -15.24 -2.85
CA PRO A 103 4.57 -15.87 -3.45
C PRO A 103 4.99 -17.09 -2.61
N PRO A 104 5.65 -18.10 -3.21
CA PRO A 104 6.22 -19.21 -2.45
C PRO A 104 7.22 -18.70 -1.41
N GLU A 105 7.19 -19.26 -0.19
CA GLU A 105 8.09 -18.87 0.92
C GLU A 105 9.57 -18.95 0.52
N THR A 106 9.93 -19.89 -0.36
CA THR A 106 11.30 -20.07 -0.86
C THR A 106 11.82 -18.91 -1.71
N VAL A 107 10.94 -18.02 -2.15
CA VAL A 107 11.28 -16.87 -2.99
C VAL A 107 11.38 -15.59 -2.18
N ILE A 108 10.72 -15.52 -1.02
CA ILE A 108 10.73 -14.35 -0.13
C ILE A 108 12.04 -14.35 0.67
N PRO A 109 12.90 -13.32 0.53
CA PRO A 109 14.06 -13.15 1.39
C PRO A 109 13.68 -13.17 2.87
N SER A 110 14.52 -13.75 3.74
CA SER A 110 14.24 -13.97 5.16
C SER A 110 13.81 -12.70 5.92
N ASP A 111 14.43 -11.57 5.60
CA ASP A 111 14.19 -10.28 6.27
C ASP A 111 13.31 -9.34 5.44
N MET A 112 12.59 -9.89 4.45
CA MET A 112 11.55 -9.21 3.69
C MET A 112 10.17 -9.65 4.17
N GLN A 113 9.31 -8.70 4.47
CA GLN A 113 7.92 -8.97 4.74
C GLN A 113 7.09 -8.90 3.44
N TRP A 114 6.24 -9.91 3.20
CA TRP A 114 5.19 -9.82 2.18
C TRP A 114 3.83 -9.50 2.80
N VAL A 115 3.12 -8.53 2.23
CA VAL A 115 1.76 -8.12 2.60
C VAL A 115 0.84 -8.41 1.42
N THR A 116 -0.01 -9.42 1.59
CA THR A 116 -1.01 -9.79 0.58
C THR A 116 -2.13 -8.75 0.54
N LEU A 117 -2.49 -8.34 -0.67
CA LEU A 117 -3.57 -7.38 -0.93
C LEU A 117 -4.69 -8.01 -1.75
N ASP A 118 -5.91 -7.53 -1.51
CA ASP A 118 -7.01 -7.70 -2.45
C ASP A 118 -6.73 -6.92 -3.74
N ARG A 119 -7.25 -7.40 -4.87
CA ARG A 119 -7.04 -6.74 -6.16
C ARG A 119 -7.75 -5.38 -6.19
N SER A 120 -6.98 -4.33 -6.50
CA SER A 120 -7.52 -3.02 -6.86
C SER A 120 -6.67 -2.40 -7.97
N THR A 121 -7.31 -1.84 -9.00
CA THR A 121 -6.60 -1.14 -10.08
C THR A 121 -6.37 0.34 -9.77
N THR A 122 -6.99 0.88 -8.72
CA THR A 122 -6.94 2.30 -8.37
C THR A 122 -6.20 2.58 -7.07
N ALA A 123 -6.15 1.62 -6.14
CA ALA A 123 -5.48 1.79 -4.85
C ALA A 123 -3.96 1.86 -5.03
N LEU A 124 -3.31 2.81 -4.34
CA LEU A 124 -1.87 3.04 -4.39
C LEU A 124 -1.10 1.77 -4.01
N ALA A 125 -1.53 1.07 -2.95
CA ALA A 125 -0.87 -0.13 -2.44
C ALA A 125 -0.81 -1.28 -3.47
N ASN A 126 -1.69 -1.28 -4.48
CA ASN A 126 -1.69 -2.26 -5.56
C ASN A 126 -0.85 -1.86 -6.78
N GLN A 127 -0.24 -0.68 -6.76
CA GLN A 127 0.53 -0.15 -7.89
C GLN A 127 2.02 -0.49 -7.80
N TRP A 128 2.79 -0.05 -8.79
CA TRP A 128 4.24 -0.10 -8.77
C TRP A 128 4.77 1.11 -8.01
N TYR A 129 5.49 0.88 -6.91
CA TYR A 129 6.11 1.96 -6.14
C TYR A 129 7.36 1.48 -5.39
N LEU A 130 8.24 2.43 -5.09
CA LEU A 130 9.38 2.27 -4.18
C LEU A 130 9.43 3.51 -3.30
N ILE A 131 9.30 3.32 -1.99
CA ILE A 131 9.32 4.41 -1.01
C ILE A 131 10.32 4.06 0.09
N SER A 132 11.20 5.00 0.41
CA SER A 132 12.16 4.91 1.50
C SER A 132 12.13 6.20 2.32
N THR A 133 12.20 6.09 3.65
CA THR A 133 12.34 7.24 4.56
C THR A 133 13.78 7.44 5.00
N SER A 134 14.62 6.41 4.88
CA SER A 134 15.99 6.39 5.38
C SER A 134 16.90 5.52 4.50
N PRO A 135 18.15 5.95 4.22
CA PRO A 135 18.79 7.18 4.73
C PRO A 135 18.42 8.45 3.94
N THR A 136 17.91 8.29 2.72
CA THR A 136 17.50 9.40 1.85
C THR A 136 16.01 9.27 1.58
N PRO A 137 15.15 10.19 2.07
CA PRO A 137 13.73 10.18 1.74
C PRO A 137 13.53 10.29 0.23
N ILE A 138 12.98 9.23 -0.36
CA ILE A 138 12.64 9.18 -1.78
C ILE A 138 11.40 8.32 -1.98
N GLY A 139 10.47 8.81 -2.79
CA GLY A 139 9.27 8.08 -3.16
C GLY A 139 9.08 8.09 -4.66
N PHE A 140 8.74 6.93 -5.22
CA PHE A 140 8.29 6.75 -6.58
C PHE A 140 6.98 5.97 -6.56
N VAL A 141 5.96 6.44 -7.29
CA VAL A 141 4.68 5.75 -7.46
C VAL A 141 4.22 5.87 -8.91
N ALA A 142 3.87 4.74 -9.52
CA ALA A 142 3.33 4.68 -10.87
C ALA A 142 2.08 3.79 -10.93
N TRP A 143 0.97 4.41 -11.31
CA TRP A 143 -0.25 3.68 -11.64
C TRP A 143 -0.13 3.05 -13.01
N GLU A 144 -0.55 1.80 -13.12
CA GLU A 144 -0.79 1.19 -14.42
C GLU A 144 -2.12 1.73 -14.98
N THR A 145 -2.05 2.50 -16.06
CA THR A 145 -3.20 3.18 -16.68
C THR A 145 -3.69 2.49 -17.95
N SER A 146 -3.18 1.30 -18.26
CA SER A 146 -3.73 0.46 -19.32
C SER A 146 -5.10 -0.11 -18.96
N ALA A 147 -5.77 -0.72 -19.93
CA ALA A 147 -7.06 -1.36 -19.73
C ALA A 147 -7.04 -2.36 -18.55
N GLU A 148 -8.16 -2.44 -17.82
CA GLU A 148 -8.27 -3.20 -16.58
C GLU A 148 -7.94 -4.69 -16.73
N ASP A 149 -8.28 -5.28 -17.88
CA ASP A 149 -8.00 -6.68 -18.21
C ASP A 149 -6.49 -6.97 -18.37
N ARG A 150 -5.68 -5.92 -18.54
CA ARG A 150 -4.22 -5.96 -18.64
C ARG A 150 -3.51 -5.62 -17.34
N PHE A 151 -4.24 -5.08 -16.36
CA PHE A 151 -3.66 -4.67 -15.08
C PHE A 151 -2.81 -5.79 -14.47
N ALA A 152 -1.54 -5.46 -14.24
CA ALA A 152 -0.50 -6.31 -13.66
C ALA A 152 -0.16 -7.60 -14.42
N LYS A 153 -0.64 -7.77 -15.66
CA LYS A 153 -0.28 -8.90 -16.53
C LYS A 153 0.85 -8.53 -17.46
N GLY A 154 1.87 -9.36 -17.58
CA GLY A 154 2.92 -9.15 -18.57
C GLY A 154 3.95 -8.07 -18.24
N GLY A 155 4.89 -7.86 -19.16
CA GLY A 155 6.06 -6.99 -19.01
C GLY A 155 5.82 -5.51 -19.36
N LEU A 156 6.72 -4.62 -18.93
CA LEU A 156 6.65 -3.17 -19.18
C LEU A 156 6.63 -2.80 -20.67
N SER A 157 7.24 -3.62 -21.53
CA SER A 157 7.32 -3.42 -22.97
C SER A 157 6.17 -4.05 -23.77
N GLU A 158 5.19 -4.67 -23.10
CA GLU A 158 4.08 -5.29 -23.81
C GLU A 158 3.19 -4.25 -24.50
N PRO A 159 2.76 -4.48 -25.75
CA PRO A 159 1.96 -3.52 -26.50
C PRO A 159 0.71 -3.09 -25.73
N GLY A 160 0.56 -1.79 -25.51
CA GLY A 160 -0.56 -1.15 -24.82
C GLY A 160 -0.52 -1.28 -23.28
N LYS A 161 0.65 -1.58 -22.71
CA LYS A 161 0.97 -1.20 -21.33
C LYS A 161 1.21 0.30 -21.25
N MET A 162 0.61 0.92 -20.25
CA MET A 162 0.69 2.35 -20.01
C MET A 162 0.81 2.59 -18.52
N PHE A 163 1.63 3.57 -18.16
CA PHE A 163 1.85 3.96 -16.78
C PHE A 163 1.90 5.48 -16.67
N LYS A 164 1.42 6.00 -15.55
CA LYS A 164 1.54 7.40 -15.18
C LYS A 164 1.80 7.51 -13.68
N GLY A 165 2.71 8.39 -13.31
CA GLY A 165 3.19 8.43 -11.94
C GLY A 165 4.02 9.67 -11.64
N PHE A 166 4.62 9.64 -10.46
CA PHE A 166 5.54 10.67 -10.02
C PHE A 166 6.63 10.08 -9.13
N ALA A 167 7.75 10.79 -9.08
CA ALA A 167 8.72 10.66 -8.02
C ALA A 167 8.73 11.94 -7.17
N THR A 168 9.10 11.83 -5.91
CA THR A 168 9.21 12.95 -4.99
C THR A 168 10.23 12.69 -3.89
N ASN A 169 10.84 13.76 -3.38
CA ASN A 169 11.59 13.78 -2.12
C ASN A 169 10.88 14.61 -1.04
N ASP A 170 9.62 15.03 -1.28
CA ASP A 170 8.83 15.75 -0.27
C ASP A 170 8.46 14.81 0.87
N THR A 171 9.09 15.03 2.02
CA THR A 171 8.92 14.18 3.20
C THR A 171 7.47 14.13 3.71
N ARG A 172 6.64 15.16 3.44
CA ARG A 172 5.22 15.13 3.81
C ARG A 172 4.48 14.03 3.06
N VAL A 173 4.78 13.89 1.77
CA VAL A 173 4.18 12.88 0.89
C VAL A 173 4.71 11.50 1.25
N ILE A 174 6.03 11.37 1.38
CA ILE A 174 6.70 10.11 1.72
C ILE A 174 6.16 9.56 3.05
N ASN A 175 6.15 10.39 4.10
CA ASN A 175 5.68 9.96 5.43
C ASN A 175 4.19 9.60 5.41
N ALA A 176 3.37 10.32 4.65
CA ALA A 176 1.94 10.03 4.54
C ALA A 176 1.67 8.70 3.81
N ILE A 177 2.43 8.40 2.73
CA ILE A 177 2.36 7.11 2.04
C ILE A 177 2.82 5.99 2.97
N VAL A 178 3.96 6.15 3.64
CA VAL A 178 4.50 5.12 4.56
C VAL A 178 3.53 4.84 5.70
N SER A 179 2.98 5.88 6.34
CA SER A 179 1.96 5.73 7.38
C SER A 179 0.75 4.94 6.89
N HIS A 180 0.28 5.20 5.66
CA HIS A 180 -0.81 4.43 5.06
C HIS A 180 -0.45 2.95 4.84
N LEU A 181 0.75 2.68 4.32
CA LEU A 181 1.23 1.32 4.07
C LEU A 181 1.45 0.53 5.37
N GLU A 182 1.91 1.19 6.43
CA GLU A 182 2.05 0.62 7.77
C GLU A 182 0.69 0.27 8.39
N ASP A 183 -0.31 1.17 8.26
CA ASP A 183 -1.68 0.89 8.70
C ASP A 183 -2.26 -0.34 7.99
N LEU A 184 -2.07 -0.44 6.67
CA LEU A 184 -2.48 -1.61 5.88
C LEU A 184 -1.76 -2.89 6.35
N ASN A 185 -0.47 -2.80 6.61
CA ASN A 185 0.32 -3.91 7.11
C ASN A 185 -0.20 -4.39 8.48
N GLN A 186 -0.44 -3.45 9.40
CA GLN A 186 -0.95 -3.76 10.74
C GLN A 186 -2.35 -4.37 10.70
N GLN A 187 -3.23 -3.88 9.81
CA GLN A 187 -4.54 -4.48 9.58
C GLN A 187 -4.42 -5.91 9.06
N ASN A 188 -3.55 -6.17 8.08
CA ASN A 188 -3.30 -7.51 7.55
C ASN A 188 -2.80 -8.48 8.63
N ARG A 189 -1.83 -8.06 9.45
CA ARG A 189 -1.32 -8.86 10.58
C ARG A 189 -2.42 -9.19 11.60
N SER A 190 -3.29 -8.23 11.88
CA SER A 190 -4.41 -8.41 12.81
C SER A 190 -5.43 -9.40 12.26
N LEU A 191 -5.75 -9.32 10.96
CA LEU A 191 -6.67 -10.25 10.29
C LEU A 191 -6.10 -11.68 10.25
N GLU A 192 -4.82 -11.87 9.95
CA GLU A 192 -4.23 -13.21 9.93
C GLU A 192 -4.14 -13.79 11.34
N SER A 193 -3.80 -12.99 12.34
CA SER A 193 -3.83 -13.41 13.76
C SER A 193 -5.23 -13.88 14.18
N ALA A 194 -6.28 -13.12 13.82
CA ALA A 194 -7.66 -13.50 14.07
C ALA A 194 -8.04 -14.79 13.33
N ARG A 195 -7.60 -14.96 12.08
CA ARG A 195 -7.84 -16.16 11.28
C ARG A 195 -7.18 -17.39 11.89
N ILE A 196 -5.95 -17.28 12.36
CA ILE A 196 -5.23 -18.36 13.06
C ILE A 196 -5.98 -18.73 14.34
N ALA A 197 -6.32 -17.75 15.18
CA ALA A 197 -7.07 -17.98 16.42
C ALA A 197 -8.42 -18.69 16.15
N LEU A 198 -9.15 -18.26 15.13
CA LEU A 198 -10.40 -18.91 14.70
C LEU A 198 -10.18 -20.35 14.24
N LYS A 199 -9.14 -20.63 13.45
CA LYS A 199 -8.79 -21.99 13.01
C LYS A 199 -8.43 -22.90 14.19
N THR A 200 -7.75 -22.37 15.22
CA THR A 200 -7.39 -23.12 16.42
C THR A 200 -8.61 -23.41 17.30
N GLN A 201 -9.58 -22.49 17.35
CA GLN A 201 -10.81 -22.65 18.13
C GLN A 201 -11.87 -23.52 17.45
N LEU A 202 -11.95 -23.49 16.12
CA LEU A 202 -12.94 -24.24 15.34
C LEU A 202 -12.34 -25.56 14.86
N LYS A 203 -12.73 -26.67 15.50
CA LYS A 203 -12.33 -28.06 15.12
C LYS A 203 -12.87 -28.51 13.74
N THR A 204 -13.49 -27.64 12.95
CA THR A 204 -14.06 -27.94 11.63
C THR A 204 -13.68 -26.87 10.60
N PRO A 205 -13.53 -27.22 9.31
CA PRO A 205 -13.01 -26.31 8.30
C PRO A 205 -13.98 -25.15 8.00
N ILE A 206 -13.49 -23.92 8.13
CA ILE A 206 -14.24 -22.69 7.88
C ILE A 206 -14.40 -22.48 6.37
N LYS A 207 -15.63 -22.48 5.85
CA LYS A 207 -15.93 -22.21 4.43
C LYS A 207 -16.05 -20.72 4.07
N LYS A 208 -16.25 -19.82 5.05
CA LYS A 208 -16.35 -18.37 4.82
C LYS A 208 -16.12 -17.59 6.12
N ILE A 209 -15.31 -16.53 6.07
CA ILE A 209 -15.19 -15.54 7.15
C ILE A 209 -15.85 -14.25 6.64
N MET A 210 -16.82 -13.71 7.38
CA MET A 210 -17.41 -12.40 7.08
C MET A 210 -16.74 -11.35 7.96
N THR A 211 -16.08 -10.37 7.34
CA THR A 211 -15.53 -9.19 8.01
C THR A 211 -16.63 -8.13 8.11
N LEU A 212 -17.05 -7.77 9.32
CA LEU A 212 -18.00 -6.68 9.55
C LEU A 212 -17.23 -5.39 9.84
N THR A 213 -17.08 -4.53 8.84
CA THR A 213 -16.55 -3.16 9.00
C THR A 213 -17.70 -2.22 9.37
N GLY A 214 -18.12 -2.25 10.64
CA GLY A 214 -19.16 -1.35 11.15
C GLY A 214 -18.58 -0.01 11.59
N LYS A 215 -18.92 1.08 10.88
CA LYS A 215 -18.78 2.45 11.41
C LYS A 215 -19.69 2.58 12.64
N ILE A 216 -19.14 2.48 13.84
CA ILE A 216 -19.88 2.81 15.05
C ILE A 216 -20.03 4.34 15.10
N ARG A 217 -21.19 4.84 14.65
CA ARG A 217 -21.70 6.14 15.13
C ARG A 217 -22.22 5.90 16.54
N ILE A 218 -21.48 6.41 17.53
CA ILE A 218 -21.98 6.51 18.90
C ILE A 218 -23.05 7.61 18.90
N SER A 219 -24.32 7.22 18.89
CA SER A 219 -25.42 8.12 19.29
C SER A 219 -25.70 7.86 20.76
N SER A 220 -25.64 8.94 21.53
CA SER A 220 -25.74 9.05 22.98
C SER A 220 -27.00 8.46 23.61
N TYR A 221 -26.78 7.78 24.75
CA TYR A 221 -27.61 7.69 25.96
C TYR A 221 -29.14 7.58 25.82
N GLU A 222 -29.67 6.39 26.16
CA GLU A 222 -30.89 6.29 26.96
C GLU A 222 -30.67 5.39 28.19
N THR A 223 -31.00 5.98 29.33
CA THR A 223 -30.92 5.49 30.71
C THR A 223 -31.65 4.18 30.96
N PHE A 224 -30.92 3.16 31.45
CA PHE A 224 -31.50 2.02 32.15
C PHE A 224 -32.02 2.46 33.53
N LYS A 225 -33.35 2.58 33.68
CA LYS A 225 -33.99 2.66 35.00
C LYS A 225 -34.00 1.27 35.66
N LYS A 226 -33.34 1.15 36.82
CA LYS A 226 -33.51 0.02 37.74
C LYS A 226 -34.92 0.05 38.37
N PRO A 227 -35.67 -1.06 38.44
CA PRO A 227 -36.74 -1.19 39.43
C PRO A 227 -36.12 -1.52 40.79
N GLY A 228 -36.33 -0.62 41.75
CA GLY A 228 -35.90 -0.78 43.12
C GLY A 228 -36.64 -1.89 43.85
N SER A 229 -35.89 -2.56 44.73
CA SER A 229 -36.36 -3.43 45.78
C SER A 229 -37.34 -2.70 46.71
N ARG A 230 -38.51 -3.28 46.97
CA ARG A 230 -39.34 -2.93 48.12
C ARG A 230 -39.28 -4.07 49.15
N THR A 231 -38.54 -3.76 50.20
CA THR A 231 -38.65 -4.16 51.61
C THR A 231 -39.83 -5.04 52.04
N CYS A 232 -39.48 -6.10 52.79
CA CYS A 232 -40.32 -6.80 53.76
C CYS A 232 -40.86 -5.85 54.85
N LYS A 233 -42.03 -6.17 55.41
CA LYS A 233 -42.34 -6.00 56.83
C LYS A 233 -43.51 -6.90 57.26
N CYS A 234 -43.21 -7.70 58.29
CA CYS A 234 -44.05 -8.35 59.31
C CYS A 234 -45.18 -9.29 58.87
#